data_AF-M2AP72-F1
#
_entry.id   AF-M2AP72-F1
#
_cell.length_a   1.000
_cell.length_b   1.000
_cell.length_c   1.000
_cell.angle_alpha   90.00
_cell.angle_beta   90.00
_cell.angle_gamma   90.00
#
_symmetry.space_group_name_H-M   'P 1'
#
loop_
_entity.id
_entity.type
_entity.pdbx_description
1 polymer ?
#
loop_
_entity_poly.entity_id
_entity_poly.type
_entity_poly.pdbx_seq_one_letter_code
_entity_poly.pdbx_strand_id
1 'polypeptide(L)'
;MRQPKHGVSVELPAAFTDFMRDVHQRVADGDKAATTIESSDLLQCDRVYGGLYDSAKRRYGFRYFHTDEHTRDFDLHLDDISAIATGSTTHLNLWQCKKGCGCLHASENSYCTHCDSIRHFDDYESRLRIHEPHADDNTRKLMANLRKVGLAILDYHHEHDHFPPHTTHDDSGSRLHSWRSLILPHLGEDAIFDMIAFDQPWDSECNRKVWNHRPSAYSSDDRDVPLTQIVAVVGSETIWPNSQHRAWSEIKTGTSHTIAAVRSNRLTTNWMQPLDSDIDATVNDFQENDQMLAVFVDGHVETFRDVSKERFRELFFI
;
A
#
# COMPACT_ATOMS: atom_id res chain seq x y z
N MET A 1 3.19 12.24 -5.57
CA MET A 1 4.07 12.21 -6.77
C MET A 1 5.43 11.65 -6.35
N ARG A 2 6.08 10.79 -7.16
CA ARG A 2 7.46 10.38 -6.87
C ARG A 2 8.35 11.61 -7.00
N GLN A 3 8.96 12.00 -5.90
CA GLN A 3 9.86 13.15 -5.90
C GLN A 3 11.01 12.86 -6.86
N PRO A 4 11.42 13.86 -7.65
CA PRO A 4 12.52 13.70 -8.59
C PRO A 4 13.75 13.22 -7.83
N LYS A 5 14.41 12.21 -8.40
CA LYS A 5 15.65 11.66 -7.89
C LYS A 5 16.79 12.02 -8.83
N HIS A 6 18.03 11.90 -8.36
CA HIS A 6 19.20 12.01 -9.20
C HIS A 6 20.17 10.88 -8.89
N GLY A 7 20.89 10.43 -9.90
CA GLY A 7 21.91 9.40 -9.77
C GLY A 7 23.06 9.88 -8.89
N VAL A 8 23.46 9.04 -7.95
CA VAL A 8 24.60 9.25 -7.06
C VAL A 8 25.38 7.94 -6.97
N SER A 9 26.69 8.03 -7.20
CA SER A 9 27.60 6.91 -6.94
C SER A 9 27.84 6.81 -5.45
N VAL A 10 27.55 5.66 -4.85
CA VAL A 10 27.68 5.43 -3.42
C VAL A 10 28.61 4.27 -3.14
N GLU A 11 29.49 4.46 -2.17
CA GLU A 11 30.33 3.40 -1.63
C GLU A 11 29.45 2.37 -0.90
N LEU A 12 29.74 1.10 -1.14
CA LEU A 12 29.01 -0.01 -0.54
C LEU A 12 29.43 -0.20 0.93
N PRO A 13 28.47 -0.27 1.87
CA PRO A 13 28.78 -0.56 3.27
C PRO A 13 29.44 -1.93 3.42
N ALA A 14 30.44 -2.04 4.30
CA ALA A 14 31.15 -3.31 4.54
C ALA A 14 30.18 -4.47 4.85
N ALA A 15 29.17 -4.22 5.70
CA ALA A 15 28.15 -5.22 6.04
C ALA A 15 27.34 -5.68 4.81
N PHE A 16 27.08 -4.79 3.85
CA PHE A 16 26.41 -5.15 2.60
C PHE A 16 27.32 -5.97 1.69
N THR A 17 28.60 -5.60 1.58
CA THR A 17 29.60 -6.35 0.80
C THR A 17 29.81 -7.76 1.38
N ASP A 18 29.90 -7.88 2.71
CA ASP A 18 30.03 -9.18 3.39
C ASP A 18 28.80 -10.06 3.13
N PHE A 19 27.61 -9.47 3.19
CA PHE A 19 26.37 -10.15 2.85
C PHE A 19 26.34 -10.60 1.37
N MET A 20 26.82 -9.79 0.43
CA MET A 20 26.92 -10.21 -0.98
C MET A 20 27.89 -11.37 -1.19
N ARG A 21 28.95 -11.52 -0.37
CA ARG A 21 29.82 -12.71 -0.41
C ARG A 21 29.06 -13.98 0.02
N ASP A 22 28.26 -13.88 1.06
CA ASP A 22 27.40 -15.00 1.51
C ASP A 22 26.38 -15.37 0.42
N VAL A 23 25.67 -14.38 -0.13
CA VAL A 23 24.71 -14.61 -1.22
C VAL A 23 25.39 -15.23 -2.45
N HIS A 24 26.57 -14.73 -2.85
CA HIS A 24 27.32 -15.27 -3.98
C HIS A 24 27.66 -16.76 -3.76
N GLN A 25 28.14 -17.11 -2.57
CA GLN A 25 28.47 -18.49 -2.22
C GLN A 25 27.22 -19.39 -2.25
N ARG A 26 26.12 -18.95 -1.67
CA ARG A 26 24.84 -19.70 -1.68
C ARG A 26 24.30 -19.95 -3.08
N VAL A 27 24.41 -18.97 -3.97
CA VAL A 27 24.04 -19.16 -5.38
C VAL A 27 24.95 -20.20 -6.04
N ALA A 28 26.25 -20.19 -5.74
CA ALA A 28 27.20 -21.18 -6.27
C ALA A 28 26.92 -22.60 -5.75
N ASP A 29 26.49 -22.71 -4.49
CA ASP A 29 26.14 -23.97 -3.84
C ASP A 29 24.75 -24.50 -4.26
N GLY A 30 23.98 -23.73 -5.03
CA GLY A 30 22.62 -24.10 -5.45
C GLY A 30 21.62 -24.07 -4.30
N ASP A 31 21.88 -23.26 -3.27
CA ASP A 31 20.94 -23.05 -2.16
C ASP A 31 19.60 -22.54 -2.72
N LYS A 32 18.51 -23.24 -2.38
CA LYS A 32 17.16 -22.87 -2.82
C LYS A 32 16.80 -21.46 -2.38
N ALA A 33 17.19 -21.06 -1.16
CA ALA A 33 16.92 -19.72 -0.64
C ALA A 33 17.51 -18.60 -1.51
N ALA A 34 18.57 -18.90 -2.27
CA ALA A 34 19.22 -17.94 -3.17
C ALA A 34 18.86 -18.15 -4.65
N THR A 35 18.24 -19.28 -5.02
CA THR A 35 18.04 -19.66 -6.43
C THR A 35 16.57 -19.87 -6.83
N THR A 36 15.64 -19.91 -5.88
CA THR A 36 14.19 -20.02 -6.13
C THR A 36 13.44 -18.80 -5.58
N ILE A 37 12.35 -18.42 -6.25
CA ILE A 37 11.44 -17.36 -5.75
C ILE A 37 10.45 -18.05 -4.80
N GLU A 38 10.89 -18.38 -3.60
CA GLU A 38 10.02 -18.90 -2.54
C GLU A 38 9.57 -17.79 -1.59
N SER A 39 10.45 -16.81 -1.31
CA SER A 39 10.15 -15.55 -0.60
C SER A 39 11.31 -14.56 -0.75
N SER A 40 11.01 -13.26 -0.79
CA SER A 40 12.01 -12.18 -0.86
C SER A 40 12.81 -11.96 0.42
N ASP A 41 12.48 -12.66 1.52
CA ASP A 41 13.09 -12.44 2.83
C ASP A 41 13.97 -13.62 3.28
N LEU A 42 14.19 -14.59 2.39
CA LEU A 42 14.99 -15.79 2.70
C LEU A 42 16.48 -15.49 2.87
N LEU A 43 16.99 -14.43 2.23
CA LEU A 43 18.35 -13.95 2.43
C LEU A 43 18.31 -12.69 3.31
N GLN A 44 18.81 -12.80 4.53
CA GLN A 44 18.85 -11.69 5.47
C GLN A 44 20.03 -11.77 6.43
N CYS A 45 20.47 -10.61 6.90
CA CYS A 45 21.34 -10.40 8.04
C CYS A 45 20.82 -9.19 8.84
N ASP A 46 21.53 -8.81 9.91
CA ASP A 46 21.12 -7.75 10.85
C ASP A 46 20.59 -6.46 10.19
N ARG A 47 21.17 -6.04 9.05
CA ARG A 47 20.81 -4.77 8.39
C ARG A 47 20.38 -4.91 6.94
N VAL A 48 20.28 -6.14 6.42
CA VAL A 48 19.96 -6.37 5.01
C VAL A 48 18.96 -7.50 4.90
N TYR A 49 17.96 -7.31 4.07
CA TYR A 49 17.11 -8.40 3.61
C TYR A 49 16.84 -8.26 2.12
N GLY A 50 16.52 -9.38 1.49
CA GLY A 50 16.18 -9.41 0.09
C GLY A 50 16.38 -10.78 -0.53
N GLY A 51 16.36 -10.82 -1.85
CA GLY A 51 16.56 -12.06 -2.57
C GLY A 51 16.17 -12.00 -4.03
N LEU A 52 16.14 -13.18 -4.63
CA LEU A 52 15.77 -13.37 -6.03
C LEU A 52 14.29 -13.02 -6.22
N TYR A 53 13.99 -12.10 -7.12
CA TYR A 53 12.61 -11.73 -7.46
C TYR A 53 12.26 -11.96 -8.94
N ASP A 54 13.26 -12.17 -9.80
CA ASP A 54 13.08 -12.58 -11.20
C ASP A 54 14.09 -13.67 -11.53
N SER A 55 13.65 -14.94 -11.48
CA SER A 55 14.49 -16.11 -11.73
C SER A 55 14.90 -16.23 -13.18
N ALA A 56 14.03 -15.80 -14.11
CA ALA A 56 14.30 -15.83 -15.54
C ALA A 56 15.43 -14.87 -15.92
N LYS A 57 15.44 -13.67 -15.32
CA LYS A 57 16.46 -12.64 -15.56
C LYS A 57 17.58 -12.63 -14.52
N ARG A 58 17.51 -13.52 -13.52
CA ARG A 58 18.43 -13.63 -12.38
C ARG A 58 18.63 -12.29 -11.68
N ARG A 59 17.53 -11.61 -11.34
CA ARG A 59 17.54 -10.31 -10.66
C ARG A 59 17.19 -10.45 -9.19
N TYR A 60 17.96 -9.73 -8.38
CA TYR A 60 17.89 -9.75 -6.94
C TYR A 60 17.61 -8.34 -6.41
N GLY A 61 16.72 -8.26 -5.44
CA GLY A 61 16.35 -7.01 -4.79
C GLY A 61 16.80 -7.07 -3.35
N PHE A 62 17.54 -6.06 -2.88
CA PHE A 62 17.99 -5.98 -1.50
C PHE A 62 17.67 -4.63 -0.89
N ARG A 63 17.24 -4.62 0.36
CA ARG A 63 17.12 -3.42 1.18
C ARG A 63 18.15 -3.46 2.30
N TYR A 64 18.99 -2.43 2.34
CA TYR A 64 19.94 -2.18 3.41
C TYR A 64 19.44 -1.04 4.30
N PHE A 65 19.39 -1.25 5.61
CA PHE A 65 19.07 -0.20 6.59
C PHE A 65 20.36 0.54 6.96
N HIS A 66 20.53 1.76 6.47
CA HIS A 66 21.65 2.61 6.86
C HIS A 66 21.47 3.15 8.28
N THR A 67 20.25 3.56 8.59
CA THR A 67 19.73 3.78 9.95
C THR A 67 18.35 3.13 10.04
N ASP A 68 17.71 3.19 11.19
CA ASP A 68 16.35 2.63 11.37
C ASP A 68 15.32 3.36 10.49
N GLU A 69 15.60 4.62 10.15
CA GLU A 69 14.74 5.46 9.32
C GLU A 69 15.18 5.51 7.84
N HIS A 70 16.45 5.25 7.51
CA HIS A 70 17.00 5.47 6.17
C HIS A 70 17.47 4.19 5.50
N THR A 71 16.90 3.91 4.32
CA THR A 71 17.17 2.70 3.56
C THR A 71 17.96 2.96 2.28
N ARG A 72 18.66 1.93 1.82
CA ARG A 72 19.26 1.86 0.49
C ARG A 72 18.71 0.62 -0.22
N ASP A 73 17.98 0.82 -1.30
CA ASP A 73 17.45 -0.27 -2.11
C ASP A 73 18.39 -0.56 -3.29
N PHE A 74 18.71 -1.83 -3.51
CA PHE A 74 19.58 -2.32 -4.57
C PHE A 74 18.81 -3.28 -5.48
N ASP A 75 19.05 -3.18 -6.78
CA ASP A 75 18.53 -4.09 -7.80
C ASP A 75 19.72 -4.59 -8.60
N LEU A 76 20.09 -5.86 -8.39
CA LEU A 76 21.35 -6.44 -8.82
C LEU A 76 21.10 -7.62 -9.75
N HIS A 77 21.89 -7.72 -10.80
CA HIS A 77 22.08 -8.97 -11.52
C HIS A 77 23.07 -9.87 -10.77
N LEU A 78 23.07 -11.16 -11.11
CA LEU A 78 24.04 -12.08 -10.53
C LEU A 78 25.50 -11.64 -10.75
N ASP A 79 25.80 -11.05 -11.91
CA ASP A 79 27.14 -10.56 -12.21
C ASP A 79 27.54 -9.39 -11.29
N ASP A 80 26.59 -8.54 -10.91
CA ASP A 80 26.82 -7.48 -9.93
C ASP A 80 27.15 -8.08 -8.55
N ILE A 81 26.39 -9.09 -8.11
CA ILE A 81 26.63 -9.79 -6.84
C ILE A 81 28.05 -10.40 -6.83
N SER A 82 28.44 -11.06 -7.93
CA SER A 82 29.79 -11.62 -8.09
C SER A 82 30.87 -10.55 -8.06
N ALA A 83 30.67 -9.43 -8.76
CA ALA A 83 31.62 -8.32 -8.79
C ALA A 83 31.79 -7.66 -7.40
N ILE A 84 30.70 -7.51 -6.63
CA ILE A 84 30.75 -7.00 -5.26
C ILE A 84 31.45 -8.00 -4.33
N ALA A 85 31.09 -9.29 -4.43
CA ALA A 85 31.65 -10.34 -3.59
C ALA A 85 33.17 -10.48 -3.75
N THR A 86 33.67 -10.35 -4.99
CA THR A 86 35.10 -10.40 -5.32
C THR A 86 35.84 -9.08 -5.07
N GLY A 87 35.12 -8.00 -4.73
CA GLY A 87 35.69 -6.67 -4.52
C GLY A 87 36.05 -5.93 -5.83
N SER A 88 35.64 -6.46 -6.98
CA SER A 88 35.83 -5.80 -8.29
C SER A 88 34.94 -4.55 -8.43
N THR A 89 33.83 -4.50 -7.69
CA THR A 89 32.92 -3.35 -7.59
C THR A 89 32.73 -2.95 -6.13
N THR A 90 33.11 -1.72 -5.78
CA THR A 90 32.94 -1.16 -4.42
C THR A 90 31.95 0.00 -4.37
N HIS A 91 31.46 0.44 -5.53
CA HIS A 91 30.53 1.55 -5.67
C HIS A 91 29.38 1.16 -6.60
N LEU A 92 28.17 1.64 -6.32
CA LEU A 92 27.02 1.51 -7.19
C LEU A 92 26.33 2.86 -7.39
N ASN A 93 25.75 3.05 -8.58
CA ASN A 93 24.89 4.20 -8.82
C ASN A 93 23.49 3.92 -8.27
N LEU A 94 23.08 4.68 -7.27
CA LEU A 94 21.73 4.68 -6.71
C LEU A 94 21.05 6.02 -6.97
N TRP A 95 19.78 6.11 -6.64
CA TRP A 95 18.95 7.28 -6.89
C TRP A 95 18.55 7.93 -5.57
N GLN A 96 19.00 9.17 -5.38
CA GLN A 96 18.70 9.96 -4.20
C GLN A 96 17.58 10.95 -4.47
N CYS A 97 16.60 11.03 -3.57
CA CYS A 97 15.57 12.06 -3.59
C CYS A 97 16.17 13.47 -3.55
N LYS A 98 15.74 14.36 -4.46
CA LYS A 98 16.18 15.77 -4.45
C LYS A 98 15.83 16.52 -3.16
N LYS A 99 14.78 16.07 -2.44
CA LYS A 99 14.43 16.60 -1.11
C LYS A 99 15.43 16.22 0.00
N GLY A 100 16.36 15.30 -0.27
CA GLY A 100 17.46 14.98 0.67
C GLY A 100 17.04 14.16 1.89
N CYS A 101 16.03 13.27 1.77
CA CYS A 101 15.57 12.44 2.90
C CYS A 101 16.54 11.34 3.35
N GLY A 102 17.79 11.30 2.89
CA GLY A 102 18.75 10.27 3.28
C GLY A 102 18.55 8.87 2.65
N CYS A 103 17.37 8.54 2.12
CA CYS A 103 17.16 7.26 1.43
C CYS A 103 17.75 7.23 0.02
N LEU A 104 18.17 6.04 -0.40
CA LEU A 104 18.71 5.75 -1.73
C LEU A 104 17.96 4.60 -2.36
N HIS A 105 17.77 4.65 -3.67
CA HIS A 105 16.91 3.69 -4.34
C HIS A 105 17.53 3.12 -5.61
N ALA A 106 17.09 1.92 -5.99
CA ALA A 106 17.60 1.21 -7.15
C ALA A 106 17.29 1.89 -8.49
N SER A 107 16.23 2.70 -8.57
CA SER A 107 15.84 3.38 -9.81
C SER A 107 15.35 4.81 -9.57
N GLU A 108 15.43 5.65 -10.61
CA GLU A 108 14.88 7.02 -10.60
C GLU A 108 13.40 7.04 -10.20
N ASN A 109 12.71 5.98 -10.62
CA ASN A 109 11.30 5.79 -10.43
C ASN A 109 10.99 5.01 -9.15
N SER A 110 11.91 4.69 -8.26
CA SER A 110 11.55 3.98 -7.02
C SER A 110 10.68 4.86 -6.11
N TYR A 111 9.74 4.26 -5.38
CA TYR A 111 8.95 4.98 -4.38
C TYR A 111 9.77 5.20 -3.10
N CYS A 112 9.76 6.43 -2.58
CA CYS A 112 10.40 6.80 -1.34
C CYS A 112 9.34 7.04 -0.26
N THR A 113 9.32 6.23 0.78
CA THR A 113 8.36 6.35 1.90
C THR A 113 8.44 7.70 2.63
N HIS A 114 9.59 8.37 2.60
CA HIS A 114 9.76 9.69 3.22
C HIS A 114 9.34 10.85 2.32
N CYS A 115 9.73 10.78 1.04
CA CYS A 115 9.57 11.90 0.12
C CYS A 115 8.26 11.85 -0.67
N ASP A 116 7.77 10.64 -0.90
CA ASP A 116 6.63 10.36 -1.77
C ASP A 116 5.35 10.10 -0.97
N SER A 117 5.43 10.03 0.36
CA SER A 117 4.27 9.90 1.26
C SER A 117 3.39 11.15 1.26
N ILE A 118 2.12 10.93 1.62
CA ILE A 118 1.02 11.89 1.48
C ILE A 118 1.15 13.14 2.35
N ARG A 119 1.99 13.12 3.38
CA ARG A 119 2.10 14.22 4.35
C ARG A 119 2.53 15.58 3.75
N HIS A 120 2.88 15.65 2.46
CA HIS A 120 3.17 16.89 1.72
C HIS A 120 2.35 17.00 0.43
N PHE A 121 1.03 16.88 0.54
CA PHE A 121 0.08 17.06 -0.56
C PHE A 121 -0.07 18.56 -0.90
N ASP A 122 0.76 19.07 -1.82
CA ASP A 122 0.48 20.33 -2.52
C ASP A 122 0.43 20.09 -4.04
N ASP A 123 -0.83 20.12 -4.51
CA ASP A 123 -1.39 20.62 -5.77
C ASP A 123 -0.88 20.27 -7.17
N TYR A 124 0.22 19.54 -7.40
CA TYR A 124 0.70 19.42 -8.80
C TYR A 124 0.43 18.13 -9.59
N GLU A 125 0.47 16.90 -9.07
CA GLU A 125 0.64 15.75 -10.00
C GLU A 125 -0.23 14.51 -9.76
N SER A 126 -1.30 14.50 -10.56
CA SER A 126 -2.28 13.46 -10.90
C SER A 126 -1.76 12.34 -11.82
N ARG A 127 -0.45 12.10 -11.95
CA ARG A 127 0.10 11.31 -13.09
C ARG A 127 0.90 10.04 -12.81
N LEU A 128 1.07 9.59 -11.56
CA LEU A 128 1.83 8.35 -11.30
C LEU A 128 0.95 7.23 -10.75
N ARG A 129 0.37 6.42 -11.66
CA ARG A 129 -0.58 5.30 -11.46
C ARG A 129 -2.08 5.68 -11.34
N ILE A 130 -2.51 6.63 -12.16
CA ILE A 130 -3.89 6.71 -12.69
C ILE A 130 -3.70 6.61 -14.21
N HIS A 131 -3.27 5.45 -14.73
CA HIS A 131 -3.02 5.32 -16.17
C HIS A 131 -4.28 4.80 -16.86
N GLU A 132 -5.33 5.62 -16.84
CA GLU A 132 -6.48 5.47 -17.74
C GLU A 132 -6.46 6.61 -18.76
N PRO A 133 -5.80 6.44 -19.92
CA PRO A 133 -5.71 7.50 -20.92
C PRO A 133 -7.08 7.88 -21.49
N HIS A 134 -8.11 7.07 -21.25
CA HIS A 134 -9.48 7.26 -21.70
C HIS A 134 -10.48 7.56 -20.58
N ALA A 135 -10.06 7.65 -19.30
CA ALA A 135 -10.95 8.02 -18.21
C ALA A 135 -11.45 9.46 -18.39
N ASP A 136 -12.73 9.70 -18.12
CA ASP A 136 -13.28 11.04 -17.99
C ASP A 136 -12.77 11.75 -16.71
N ASP A 137 -13.08 13.05 -16.59
CA ASP A 137 -12.61 13.88 -15.47
C ASP A 137 -13.13 13.38 -14.12
N ASN A 138 -14.38 12.90 -14.09
CA ASN A 138 -14.99 12.36 -12.87
C ASN A 138 -14.26 11.10 -12.40
N THR A 139 -14.04 10.15 -13.31
CA THR A 139 -13.30 8.91 -13.06
C THR A 139 -11.90 9.19 -12.57
N ARG A 140 -11.19 10.17 -13.17
CA ARG A 140 -9.85 10.58 -12.69
C ARG A 140 -9.89 11.16 -11.28
N LYS A 141 -10.89 11.98 -10.95
CA LYS A 141 -11.08 12.51 -9.59
C LYS A 141 -11.33 11.38 -8.59
N LEU A 142 -12.18 10.44 -8.93
CA LEU A 142 -12.50 9.28 -8.10
C LEU A 142 -11.28 8.39 -7.88
N MET A 143 -10.49 8.12 -8.93
CA MET A 143 -9.22 7.40 -8.80
C MET A 143 -8.24 8.12 -7.87
N ALA A 144 -8.14 9.45 -7.96
CA ALA A 144 -7.30 10.24 -7.06
C ALA A 144 -7.77 10.14 -5.60
N ASN A 145 -9.09 10.15 -5.38
CA ASN A 145 -9.69 9.98 -4.07
C ASN A 145 -9.43 8.57 -3.49
N LEU A 146 -9.68 7.50 -4.26
CA LEU A 146 -9.34 6.14 -3.84
C LEU A 146 -7.85 5.99 -3.51
N ARG A 147 -6.99 6.64 -4.29
CA ARG A 147 -5.54 6.62 -4.02
C ARG A 147 -5.19 7.27 -2.68
N LYS A 148 -5.79 8.43 -2.36
CA LYS A 148 -5.62 9.08 -1.05
C LYS A 148 -6.03 8.13 0.08
N VAL A 149 -7.14 7.43 -0.10
CA VAL A 149 -7.64 6.43 0.87
C VAL A 149 -6.65 5.27 1.04
N GLY A 150 -6.18 4.66 -0.05
CA GLY A 150 -5.22 3.54 0.05
C GLY A 150 -3.90 3.93 0.73
N LEU A 151 -3.41 5.13 0.46
CA LEU A 151 -2.20 5.64 1.11
C LEU A 151 -2.45 6.00 2.58
N ALA A 152 -3.63 6.51 2.95
CA ALA A 152 -4.00 6.73 4.34
C ALA A 152 -4.14 5.40 5.13
N ILE A 153 -4.60 4.32 4.49
CA ILE A 153 -4.59 2.96 5.07
C ILE A 153 -3.15 2.50 5.35
N LEU A 154 -2.22 2.78 4.44
CA LEU A 154 -0.80 2.47 4.63
C LEU A 154 -0.16 3.28 5.76
N ASP A 155 -0.47 4.58 5.84
CA ASP A 155 0.02 5.45 6.91
C ASP A 155 -0.51 4.99 8.28
N TYR A 156 -1.78 4.58 8.37
CA TYR A 156 -2.34 3.96 9.57
C TYR A 156 -1.56 2.71 9.97
N HIS A 157 -1.33 1.80 9.02
CA HIS A 157 -0.56 0.58 9.26
C HIS A 157 0.84 0.90 9.79
N HIS A 158 1.53 1.87 9.17
CA HIS A 158 2.87 2.25 9.59
C HIS A 158 2.92 2.77 11.04
N GLU A 159 1.87 3.43 11.51
CA GLU A 159 1.80 3.94 12.88
C GLU A 159 1.34 2.91 13.91
N HIS A 160 0.56 1.90 13.48
CA HIS A 160 -0.13 0.96 14.39
C HIS A 160 0.38 -0.48 14.28
N ASP A 161 1.31 -0.75 13.36
CA ASP A 161 1.85 -2.08 13.02
C ASP A 161 0.80 -3.11 12.54
N HIS A 162 -0.40 -2.64 12.19
CA HIS A 162 -1.48 -3.45 11.63
C HIS A 162 -2.42 -2.61 10.75
N PHE A 163 -3.10 -3.25 9.79
CA PHE A 163 -4.14 -2.59 9.01
C PHE A 163 -5.31 -2.19 9.92
N PRO A 164 -6.05 -1.10 9.58
CA PRO A 164 -7.21 -0.72 10.36
C PRO A 164 -8.24 -1.88 10.38
N PRO A 165 -8.91 -2.14 11.52
CA PRO A 165 -10.02 -3.07 11.54
C PRO A 165 -11.18 -2.49 10.72
N HIS A 166 -11.96 -3.32 10.02
CA HIS A 166 -13.08 -2.80 9.21
C HIS A 166 -14.13 -2.09 10.08
N THR A 167 -14.27 -2.51 11.35
CA THR A 167 -15.10 -1.88 12.37
C THR A 167 -14.43 -1.97 13.73
N THR A 168 -14.61 -0.95 14.56
CA THR A 168 -14.33 -1.05 16.00
C THR A 168 -15.55 -1.60 16.74
N HIS A 169 -15.32 -2.12 17.94
CA HIS A 169 -16.36 -2.66 18.82
C HIS A 169 -16.17 -2.13 20.25
N ASP A 170 -17.26 -2.06 21.01
CA ASP A 170 -17.20 -1.89 22.46
C ASP A 170 -16.89 -3.21 23.18
N ASP A 171 -16.76 -3.14 24.52
CA ASP A 171 -16.50 -4.31 25.37
C ASP A 171 -17.60 -5.39 25.27
N SER A 172 -18.79 -5.04 24.80
CA SER A 172 -19.91 -5.97 24.57
C SER A 172 -19.88 -6.63 23.19
N GLY A 173 -18.96 -6.22 22.32
CA GLY A 173 -18.89 -6.66 20.92
C GLY A 173 -19.84 -5.91 19.98
N SER A 174 -20.43 -4.79 20.42
CA SER A 174 -21.29 -3.96 19.57
C SER A 174 -20.45 -3.06 18.68
N ARG A 175 -20.78 -3.00 17.38
CA ARG A 175 -20.03 -2.18 16.40
C ARG A 175 -20.13 -0.68 16.72
N LEU A 176 -18.99 0.01 16.72
CA LEU A 176 -18.91 1.44 17.00
C LEU A 176 -18.65 2.26 15.74
N HIS A 177 -17.47 2.13 15.11
CA HIS A 177 -17.03 3.01 14.02
C HIS A 177 -16.45 2.25 12.84
N SER A 178 -16.59 2.81 11.63
CA SER A 178 -15.92 2.32 10.43
C SER A 178 -14.42 2.61 10.44
N TRP A 179 -13.63 1.75 9.78
CA TRP A 179 -12.23 2.00 9.41
C TRP A 179 -11.99 3.38 8.78
N ARG A 180 -12.99 3.90 8.04
CA ARG A 180 -12.96 5.23 7.43
C ARG A 180 -12.80 6.36 8.46
N SER A 181 -13.35 6.20 9.66
CA SER A 181 -13.17 7.18 10.74
C SER A 181 -11.78 7.13 11.34
N LEU A 182 -11.14 5.96 11.35
CA LEU A 182 -9.83 5.74 11.96
C LEU A 182 -8.69 6.37 11.14
N ILE A 183 -8.85 6.48 9.82
CA ILE A 183 -7.79 6.99 8.94
C ILE A 183 -7.90 8.49 8.65
N LEU A 184 -8.87 9.20 9.25
CA LEU A 184 -9.06 10.64 9.05
C LEU A 184 -7.79 11.49 9.30
N PRO A 185 -6.98 11.25 10.35
CA PRO A 185 -5.76 12.03 10.56
C PRO A 185 -4.79 11.92 9.37
N HIS A 186 -4.71 10.76 8.74
CA HIS A 186 -3.88 10.55 7.54
C HIS A 186 -4.46 11.15 6.27
N LEU A 187 -5.72 11.61 6.31
CA LEU A 187 -6.38 12.34 5.25
C LEU A 187 -6.32 13.87 5.46
N GLY A 188 -5.67 14.35 6.53
CA GLY A 188 -5.64 15.76 6.92
C GLY A 188 -6.94 16.27 7.55
N GLU A 189 -7.73 15.36 8.13
CA GLU A 189 -9.03 15.64 8.75
C GLU A 189 -8.94 15.59 10.29
N ASP A 190 -7.79 15.97 10.87
CA ASP A 190 -7.50 15.92 12.31
C ASP A 190 -8.56 16.64 13.15
N ALA A 191 -8.97 17.82 12.72
CA ALA A 191 -9.98 18.62 13.43
C ALA A 191 -11.34 17.93 13.52
N ILE A 192 -11.68 17.07 12.55
CA ILE A 192 -12.92 16.30 12.55
C ILE A 192 -12.75 15.04 13.38
N PHE A 193 -11.58 14.38 13.28
CA PHE A 193 -11.24 13.23 14.10
C PHE A 193 -11.35 13.55 15.60
N ASP A 194 -10.83 14.70 16.03
CA ASP A 194 -10.88 15.16 17.41
C ASP A 194 -12.30 15.42 17.95
N MET A 195 -13.29 15.58 17.06
CA MET A 195 -14.70 15.75 17.44
C MET A 195 -15.46 14.43 17.62
N ILE A 196 -14.87 13.30 17.23
CA ILE A 196 -15.53 11.99 17.29
C ILE A 196 -15.35 11.38 18.68
N ALA A 197 -16.47 11.04 19.32
CA ALA A 197 -16.49 10.23 20.52
C ALA A 197 -16.36 8.75 20.15
N PHE A 198 -15.11 8.24 20.10
CA PHE A 198 -14.81 6.86 19.69
C PHE A 198 -15.30 5.79 20.67
N ASP A 199 -15.58 6.17 21.92
CA ASP A 199 -16.18 5.34 22.97
C ASP A 199 -17.71 5.21 22.83
N GLN A 200 -18.32 5.94 21.90
CA GLN A 200 -19.76 5.90 21.62
C GLN A 200 -20.03 5.39 20.20
N PRO A 201 -21.23 4.84 19.91
CA PRO A 201 -21.60 4.45 18.56
C PRO A 201 -21.48 5.61 17.55
N TRP A 202 -21.14 5.31 16.30
CA TRP A 202 -21.03 6.31 15.22
C TRP A 202 -22.31 7.17 15.04
N ASP A 203 -23.47 6.65 15.45
CA ASP A 203 -24.77 7.30 15.37
C ASP A 203 -25.30 7.83 16.70
N SER A 204 -24.44 7.97 17.70
CA SER A 204 -24.78 8.64 18.96
C SER A 204 -25.15 10.11 18.73
N GLU A 205 -25.88 10.71 19.69
CA GLU A 205 -26.20 12.14 19.64
C GLU A 205 -24.94 13.03 19.57
N CYS A 206 -23.83 12.60 20.18
CA CYS A 206 -22.56 13.30 20.08
C CYS A 206 -22.00 13.24 18.65
N ASN A 207 -21.93 12.05 18.07
CA ASN A 207 -21.28 11.81 16.77
C ASN A 207 -22.12 12.28 15.58
N ARG A 208 -23.45 12.37 15.73
CA ARG A 208 -24.34 12.96 14.71
C ARG A 208 -24.00 14.40 14.33
N LYS A 209 -23.29 15.14 15.19
CA LYS A 209 -22.88 16.53 14.94
C LYS A 209 -21.94 16.65 13.73
N VAL A 210 -21.14 15.62 13.45
CA VAL A 210 -20.18 15.62 12.33
C VAL A 210 -20.69 14.86 11.09
N TRP A 211 -21.90 14.29 11.14
CA TRP A 211 -22.45 13.54 10.00
C TRP A 211 -22.51 14.33 8.70
N ASN A 212 -22.75 15.64 8.79
CA ASN A 212 -22.83 16.52 7.62
C ASN A 212 -21.45 16.89 7.06
N HIS A 213 -20.37 16.59 7.78
CA HIS A 213 -19.01 16.77 7.25
C HIS A 213 -18.76 15.83 6.09
N ARG A 214 -18.02 16.32 5.09
CA ARG A 214 -17.69 15.58 3.87
C ARG A 214 -16.17 15.51 3.73
N PRO A 215 -15.52 14.45 4.23
CA PRO A 215 -14.12 14.24 3.96
C PRO A 215 -13.86 14.20 2.46
N SER A 216 -12.94 15.04 1.98
CA SER A 216 -12.74 15.25 0.53
C SER A 216 -12.39 13.96 -0.22
N ALA A 217 -11.69 13.04 0.45
CA ALA A 217 -11.30 11.74 -0.09
C ALA A 217 -12.45 10.74 -0.24
N TYR A 218 -13.57 10.93 0.47
CA TYR A 218 -14.74 10.05 0.40
C TYR A 218 -15.86 10.58 -0.49
N SER A 219 -15.77 11.85 -0.87
CA SER A 219 -16.81 12.54 -1.63
C SER A 219 -16.74 12.20 -3.12
N SER A 220 -17.91 12.03 -3.72
CA SER A 220 -18.15 12.13 -5.16
C SER A 220 -19.01 13.37 -5.39
N ASP A 221 -18.68 14.21 -6.39
CA ASP A 221 -19.33 15.50 -6.63
C ASP A 221 -20.85 15.41 -6.87
N ASP A 222 -21.35 14.23 -7.23
CA ASP A 222 -22.75 14.01 -7.64
C ASP A 222 -23.75 13.86 -6.48
N ARG A 223 -23.35 14.04 -5.22
CA ARG A 223 -24.25 13.84 -4.07
C ARG A 223 -24.25 14.99 -3.07
N ASP A 224 -25.43 15.57 -2.87
CA ASP A 224 -25.73 16.56 -1.83
C ASP A 224 -25.80 15.97 -0.41
N VAL A 225 -25.29 14.76 -0.22
CA VAL A 225 -25.34 14.02 1.03
C VAL A 225 -23.93 13.50 1.39
N PRO A 226 -23.56 13.47 2.67
CA PRO A 226 -22.25 13.06 3.18
C PRO A 226 -22.09 11.52 3.13
N LEU A 227 -22.32 10.96 1.95
CA LEU A 227 -22.28 9.52 1.69
C LEU A 227 -21.09 9.16 0.82
N THR A 228 -20.54 7.98 1.07
CA THR A 228 -19.44 7.41 0.31
C THR A 228 -19.84 6.09 -0.34
N GLN A 229 -19.17 5.78 -1.44
CA GLN A 229 -19.17 4.48 -2.11
C GLN A 229 -17.86 3.72 -1.88
N ILE A 230 -16.91 4.30 -1.14
CA ILE A 230 -15.63 3.66 -0.86
C ILE A 230 -15.82 2.72 0.32
N VAL A 231 -15.71 1.42 0.07
CA VAL A 231 -15.99 0.36 1.04
C VAL A 231 -14.88 -0.66 1.06
N ALA A 232 -14.67 -1.25 2.23
CA ALA A 232 -13.87 -2.45 2.39
C ALA A 232 -14.61 -3.67 1.80
N VAL A 233 -13.85 -4.70 1.44
CA VAL A 233 -14.38 -6.03 1.10
C VAL A 233 -13.99 -6.99 2.22
N VAL A 234 -14.97 -7.26 3.09
CA VAL A 234 -14.77 -7.98 4.35
C VAL A 234 -14.79 -9.48 4.12
N GLY A 235 -13.82 -10.18 4.71
CA GLY A 235 -13.71 -11.63 4.63
C GLY A 235 -12.49 -12.15 5.39
N SER A 236 -12.55 -13.40 5.85
CA SER A 236 -11.44 -14.03 6.59
C SER A 236 -10.15 -14.15 5.77
N GLU A 237 -10.25 -14.12 4.44
CA GLU A 237 -9.13 -14.21 3.50
C GLU A 237 -8.76 -12.86 2.89
N THR A 238 -9.33 -11.74 3.36
CA THR A 238 -9.00 -10.39 2.86
C THR A 238 -8.14 -9.62 3.86
N ILE A 239 -7.69 -8.42 3.50
CA ILE A 239 -7.05 -7.54 4.48
C ILE A 239 -7.99 -7.08 5.60
N TRP A 240 -9.30 -7.35 5.47
CA TRP A 240 -10.37 -6.96 6.38
C TRP A 240 -11.04 -8.18 7.03
N PRO A 241 -10.38 -8.91 7.93
CA PRO A 241 -11.01 -10.01 8.66
C PRO A 241 -12.06 -9.51 9.66
N ASN A 242 -13.04 -10.35 9.98
CA ASN A 242 -14.18 -10.01 10.85
C ASN A 242 -13.85 -9.83 12.34
N SER A 243 -12.74 -10.38 12.83
CA SER A 243 -12.50 -10.51 14.28
C SER A 243 -11.07 -10.23 14.74
N GLN A 244 -10.15 -9.95 13.82
CA GLN A 244 -8.73 -9.73 14.14
C GLN A 244 -8.21 -8.54 13.35
N HIS A 245 -7.07 -8.00 13.76
CA HIS A 245 -6.31 -7.10 12.90
C HIS A 245 -5.55 -7.91 11.86
N ARG A 246 -5.22 -7.29 10.73
CA ARG A 246 -4.35 -7.90 9.71
C ARG A 246 -2.97 -7.28 9.78
N ALA A 247 -1.93 -8.09 9.91
CA ALA A 247 -0.54 -7.66 9.82
C ALA A 247 -0.05 -7.68 8.37
N TRP A 248 0.93 -6.84 8.05
CA TRP A 248 1.60 -6.84 6.73
C TRP A 248 2.09 -8.23 6.32
N SER A 249 2.72 -8.94 7.25
CA SER A 249 3.34 -10.26 7.00
C SER A 249 2.35 -11.34 6.61
N GLU A 250 1.05 -11.13 6.85
CA GLU A 250 -0.01 -12.08 6.46
C GLU A 250 -0.39 -11.98 4.98
N ILE A 251 0.04 -10.93 4.26
CA ILE A 251 -0.21 -10.78 2.83
C ILE A 251 0.84 -11.56 2.03
N LYS A 252 0.48 -12.76 1.57
CA LYS A 252 1.35 -13.71 0.85
C LYS A 252 1.20 -13.60 -0.67
N THR A 253 0.06 -13.15 -1.17
CA THR A 253 -0.19 -12.95 -2.61
C THR A 253 0.53 -11.72 -3.19
N GLY A 254 1.02 -10.82 -2.32
CA GLY A 254 1.76 -9.62 -2.67
C GLY A 254 0.86 -8.38 -2.81
N THR A 255 1.33 -7.24 -2.30
CA THR A 255 0.51 -6.03 -2.10
C THR A 255 -0.02 -5.36 -3.38
N SER A 256 0.63 -5.60 -4.53
CA SER A 256 0.14 -5.15 -5.83
C SER A 256 -0.92 -6.08 -6.45
N HIS A 257 -1.23 -7.21 -5.81
CA HIS A 257 -2.25 -8.17 -6.25
C HIS A 257 -3.38 -8.35 -5.22
N THR A 258 -3.38 -7.54 -4.15
CA THR A 258 -4.38 -7.55 -3.09
C THR A 258 -5.14 -6.23 -3.09
N ILE A 259 -6.45 -6.28 -3.31
CA ILE A 259 -7.35 -5.12 -3.22
C ILE A 259 -7.53 -4.73 -1.75
N ALA A 260 -7.32 -3.44 -1.47
CA ALA A 260 -7.54 -2.85 -0.16
C ALA A 260 -8.94 -2.23 -0.03
N ALA A 261 -9.47 -1.54 -1.04
CA ALA A 261 -10.85 -1.04 -0.99
C ALA A 261 -11.40 -0.87 -2.41
N VAL A 262 -12.72 -0.85 -2.53
CA VAL A 262 -13.39 -0.64 -3.82
C VAL A 262 -14.30 0.57 -3.76
N ARG A 263 -14.56 1.15 -4.93
CA ARG A 263 -15.75 1.96 -5.13
C ARG A 263 -16.90 1.03 -5.53
N SER A 264 -17.84 0.81 -4.61
CA SER A 264 -19.03 0.03 -4.94
C SER A 264 -19.95 0.80 -5.89
N ASN A 265 -20.60 0.08 -6.80
CA ASN A 265 -21.62 0.66 -7.66
C ASN A 265 -22.98 0.72 -6.94
N ARG A 266 -23.23 -0.17 -5.98
CA ARG A 266 -24.51 -0.29 -5.26
C ARG A 266 -24.49 0.24 -3.84
N LEU A 267 -23.47 -0.09 -3.05
CA LEU A 267 -23.42 0.26 -1.63
C LEU A 267 -23.05 1.73 -1.46
N THR A 268 -23.90 2.44 -0.72
CA THR A 268 -23.69 3.84 -0.35
C THR A 268 -24.01 3.99 1.13
N THR A 269 -23.11 4.62 1.89
CA THR A 269 -23.23 4.72 3.35
C THR A 269 -22.61 6.00 3.88
N ASN A 270 -22.96 6.41 5.10
CA ASN A 270 -22.24 7.49 5.78
C ASN A 270 -20.81 7.03 6.09
N TRP A 271 -19.83 7.92 5.95
CA TRP A 271 -18.41 7.58 6.13
C TRP A 271 -18.09 7.06 7.54
N MET A 272 -18.88 7.37 8.58
CA MET A 272 -18.71 6.84 9.93
C MET A 272 -19.36 5.48 10.17
N GLN A 273 -20.38 5.14 9.38
CA GLN A 273 -21.17 3.93 9.58
C GLN A 273 -20.31 2.69 9.23
N PRO A 274 -20.17 1.71 10.16
CA PRO A 274 -19.42 0.47 9.94
C PRO A 274 -20.21 -0.52 9.08
N LEU A 275 -20.48 -0.11 7.85
CA LEU A 275 -21.17 -0.88 6.82
C LEU A 275 -20.26 -0.99 5.60
N ASP A 276 -19.86 -2.21 5.27
CA ASP A 276 -18.99 -2.55 4.16
C ASP A 276 -19.57 -3.78 3.41
N SER A 277 -18.95 -4.19 2.31
CA SER A 277 -19.43 -5.29 1.46
C SER A 277 -18.66 -6.58 1.75
N ASP A 278 -19.26 -7.73 1.45
CA ASP A 278 -18.54 -9.00 1.41
C ASP A 278 -18.04 -9.32 -0.01
N ILE A 279 -17.23 -10.37 -0.14
CA ILE A 279 -16.64 -10.78 -1.42
C ILE A 279 -17.72 -11.11 -2.46
N ASP A 280 -18.74 -11.88 -2.09
CA ASP A 280 -19.74 -12.36 -3.04
C ASP A 280 -20.64 -11.22 -3.53
N ALA A 281 -21.07 -10.35 -2.62
CA ALA A 281 -21.82 -9.15 -2.94
C ALA A 281 -21.03 -8.22 -3.87
N THR A 282 -19.73 -8.03 -3.62
CA THR A 282 -18.86 -7.17 -4.44
C THR A 282 -18.62 -7.76 -5.82
N VAL A 283 -18.38 -9.07 -5.89
CA VAL A 283 -18.19 -9.79 -7.17
C VAL A 283 -19.48 -9.75 -8.01
N ASN A 284 -20.66 -9.86 -7.39
CA ASN A 284 -21.94 -9.70 -8.08
C ASN A 284 -22.16 -8.24 -8.54
N ASP A 285 -21.82 -7.26 -7.70
CA ASP A 285 -21.89 -5.83 -8.02
C ASP A 285 -21.02 -5.48 -9.25
N PHE A 286 -19.82 -6.05 -9.33
CA PHE A 286 -18.95 -5.90 -10.50
C PHE A 286 -19.58 -6.49 -11.77
N GLN A 287 -20.14 -7.70 -11.68
CA GLN A 287 -20.75 -8.38 -12.85
C GLN A 287 -21.95 -7.66 -13.44
N GLU A 288 -22.77 -7.05 -12.60
CA GLU A 288 -23.99 -6.36 -13.05
C GLU A 288 -23.68 -5.03 -13.73
N ASN A 289 -22.55 -4.40 -13.38
CA ASN A 289 -22.19 -3.06 -13.84
C ASN A 289 -21.03 -3.04 -14.85
N ASP A 290 -20.32 -4.16 -15.03
CA ASP A 290 -19.20 -4.35 -15.96
C ASP A 290 -18.05 -3.34 -15.76
N GLN A 291 -17.99 -2.72 -14.58
CA GLN A 291 -16.93 -1.81 -14.19
C GLN A 291 -16.80 -1.73 -12.67
N MET A 292 -15.57 -1.73 -12.15
CA MET A 292 -15.31 -1.40 -10.75
C MET A 292 -13.95 -0.73 -10.58
N LEU A 293 -13.88 0.30 -9.74
CA LEU A 293 -12.63 0.94 -9.34
C LEU A 293 -12.16 0.33 -8.02
N ALA A 294 -10.89 -0.04 -7.93
CA ALA A 294 -10.30 -0.54 -6.69
C ALA A 294 -8.95 0.10 -6.40
N VAL A 295 -8.64 0.27 -5.12
CA VAL A 295 -7.31 0.60 -4.63
C VAL A 295 -6.70 -0.65 -4.01
N PHE A 296 -5.43 -0.90 -4.31
CA PHE A 296 -4.66 -2.03 -3.80
C PHE A 296 -3.89 -1.65 -2.55
N VAL A 297 -3.37 -2.67 -1.87
CA VAL A 297 -2.59 -2.49 -0.63
C VAL A 297 -1.37 -1.59 -0.85
N ASP A 298 -0.70 -1.64 -2.01
CA ASP A 298 0.43 -0.75 -2.31
C ASP A 298 0.02 0.71 -2.67
N GLY A 299 -1.28 1.02 -2.63
CA GLY A 299 -1.86 2.32 -2.92
C GLY A 299 -2.07 2.63 -4.41
N HIS A 300 -1.81 1.71 -5.34
CA HIS A 300 -2.20 1.92 -6.73
C HIS A 300 -3.71 1.70 -6.95
N VAL A 301 -4.24 2.30 -8.00
CA VAL A 301 -5.67 2.23 -8.34
C VAL A 301 -5.83 1.65 -9.74
N GLU A 302 -6.78 0.74 -9.89
CA GLU A 302 -7.12 0.09 -11.15
C GLU A 302 -8.64 0.17 -11.41
N THR A 303 -9.00 0.18 -12.68
CA THR A 303 -10.39 -0.02 -13.12
C THR A 303 -10.50 -1.39 -13.78
N PHE A 304 -11.42 -2.21 -13.27
CA PHE A 304 -11.80 -3.49 -13.85
C PHE A 304 -12.96 -3.28 -14.81
N ARG A 305 -12.94 -3.94 -15.98
CA ARG A 305 -14.05 -3.98 -16.95
C ARG A 305 -14.20 -5.39 -17.53
N ASP A 306 -13.15 -5.91 -18.16
CA ASP A 306 -13.18 -7.18 -18.89
C ASP A 306 -12.46 -8.33 -18.15
N VAL A 307 -12.73 -8.51 -16.86
CA VAL A 307 -12.06 -9.55 -16.04
C VAL A 307 -13.06 -10.61 -15.60
N SER A 308 -12.66 -11.89 -15.59
CA SER A 308 -13.54 -12.96 -15.13
C SER A 308 -13.87 -12.81 -13.65
N LYS A 309 -15.02 -13.33 -13.24
CA LYS A 309 -15.51 -13.29 -11.85
C LYS A 309 -14.52 -13.95 -10.90
N GLU A 310 -13.95 -15.07 -11.34
CA GLU A 310 -12.97 -15.86 -10.62
C GLU A 310 -11.70 -15.05 -10.43
N ARG A 311 -11.21 -14.42 -11.51
CA ARG A 311 -10.00 -13.60 -11.44
C ARG A 311 -10.19 -12.37 -10.57
N PHE A 312 -11.34 -11.70 -10.64
CA PHE A 312 -11.64 -10.56 -9.78
C PHE A 312 -11.75 -10.97 -8.30
N ARG A 313 -12.36 -12.13 -8.03
CA ARG A 313 -12.46 -12.70 -6.68
C ARG A 313 -11.07 -12.98 -6.07
N GLU A 314 -10.15 -13.55 -6.84
CA GLU A 314 -8.79 -13.87 -6.37
C GLU A 314 -8.02 -12.64 -5.85
N LEU A 315 -8.31 -11.45 -6.36
CA LEU A 315 -7.63 -10.21 -5.96
C LEU A 315 -8.00 -9.74 -4.54
N PHE A 316 -9.02 -10.33 -3.92
CA PHE A 316 -9.33 -10.07 -2.52
C PHE A 316 -8.54 -10.96 -1.56
N PHE A 317 -7.93 -12.05 -2.05
CA PHE A 317 -7.26 -13.03 -1.22
C PHE A 317 -5.81 -12.64 -0.91
N ILE A 318 -5.41 -12.89 0.34
CA ILE A 318 -4.07 -12.59 0.86
C ILE A 318 -3.18 -13.81 0.96
#